data_AF-A0AAJ0UKR1-F1
#
_entry.id   AF-A0AAJ0UKR1-F1
#
_cell.length_a   1.000
_cell.length_b   1.000
_cell.length_c   1.000
_cell.angle_alpha   90.00
_cell.angle_beta   90.00
_cell.angle_gamma   90.00
#
_symmetry.space_group_name_H-M   'P 1'
#
loop_
_entity.id
_entity.type
_entity.pdbx_description
1 polymer ?
#
loop_
_entity_poly.entity_id
_entity_poly.type
_entity_poly.pdbx_seq_one_letter_code
_entity_poly.pdbx_strand_id
1 'polypeptide(L)'
;MPCEARCCKTSKLIGSPILSENEVKAIGKSYSHVFKKVILPSGKSYYVIKHRGGGRCFFLSSKGRCIIQDRKPLDCLCYPLKYVYSGRGMQLVIDEGCPAAAKLDNKFVEDAKTTAMKLIKNFDKSTYIHWLNNYAYWCKKPKRFGAR
;
A
#
# COMPACT_ATOMS: atom_id res chain seq x y z
N MET A 1 -16.22 9.49 -2.20
CA MET A 1 -16.64 8.94 -0.89
C MET A 1 -15.46 8.99 0.07
N PRO A 2 -15.66 9.37 1.35
CA PRO A 2 -14.59 9.30 2.33
C PRO A 2 -14.25 7.83 2.62
N CYS A 3 -12.97 7.50 2.55
CA CYS A 3 -12.43 6.24 3.05
C CYS A 3 -12.94 6.03 4.50
N GLU A 4 -13.76 5.02 4.76
CA GLU A 4 -14.21 4.64 6.12
C GLU A 4 -13.06 4.17 7.04
N ALA A 5 -11.83 4.27 6.55
CA ALA A 5 -10.58 3.94 7.21
C ALA A 5 -10.51 2.52 7.76
N ARG A 6 -11.32 1.59 7.23
CA ARG A 6 -11.33 0.19 7.67
C ARG A 6 -9.95 -0.46 7.50
N CYS A 7 -9.27 -0.24 6.39
CA CYS A 7 -7.90 -0.72 6.20
C CYS A 7 -6.90 -0.09 7.18
N CYS A 8 -7.10 1.18 7.55
CA CYS A 8 -6.30 1.84 8.58
C CYS A 8 -6.59 1.27 9.98
N LYS A 9 -7.77 0.71 10.25
CA LYS A 9 -8.12 0.09 11.54
C LYS A 9 -7.49 -1.30 11.71
N THR A 10 -7.21 -2.02 10.62
CA THR A 10 -6.67 -3.39 10.63
C THR A 10 -5.31 -3.52 9.93
N SER A 11 -4.54 -2.43 9.88
CA SER A 11 -3.29 -2.36 9.08
C SER A 11 -2.31 -3.50 9.34
N LYS A 12 -2.23 -4.05 10.56
CA LYS A 12 -1.35 -5.20 10.86
C LYS A 12 -1.69 -6.45 10.04
N LEU A 13 -2.97 -6.66 9.70
CA LEU A 13 -3.44 -7.82 8.92
C LEU A 13 -3.23 -7.64 7.43
N ILE A 14 -3.35 -6.40 6.95
CA ILE A 14 -3.19 -6.05 5.54
C ILE A 14 -1.70 -5.96 5.19
N GLY A 15 -0.94 -5.25 6.02
CA GLY A 15 0.45 -4.96 5.75
C GLY A 15 0.77 -3.47 5.89
N SER A 16 1.96 -3.09 5.48
CA SER A 16 2.44 -1.71 5.50
C SER A 16 2.72 -1.22 4.09
N PRO A 17 2.26 -0.02 3.72
CA PRO A 17 2.54 0.52 2.39
C PRO A 17 4.04 0.72 2.18
N ILE A 18 4.47 0.60 0.92
CA ILE A 18 5.81 0.99 0.49
C ILE A 18 5.84 2.48 0.20
N LEU A 19 6.91 3.15 0.61
CA LEU A 19 7.13 4.57 0.39
C LEU A 19 8.54 4.83 -0.13
N SER A 20 8.62 5.74 -1.09
CA SER A 20 9.87 6.35 -1.54
C SER A 20 10.35 7.40 -0.53
N GLU A 21 11.61 7.81 -0.65
CA GLU A 21 12.15 8.88 0.17
C GLU A 21 11.41 10.21 -0.06
N ASN A 22 10.96 10.48 -1.30
CA ASN A 22 10.20 11.67 -1.63
C ASN A 22 8.82 11.68 -0.95
N GLU A 23 8.14 10.54 -0.86
CA GLU A 23 6.87 10.43 -0.13
C GLU A 23 7.07 10.65 1.38
N VAL A 24 8.14 10.11 1.96
CA VAL A 24 8.48 10.36 3.37
C VAL A 24 8.76 11.84 3.62
N LYS A 25 9.52 12.50 2.73
CA LYS A 25 9.80 13.94 2.79
C LYS A 25 8.51 14.76 2.67
N ALA A 26 7.61 14.39 1.76
CA ALA A 26 6.32 15.06 1.56
C ALA A 26 5.42 14.96 2.81
N ILE A 27 5.35 13.79 3.45
CA ILE A 27 4.59 13.62 4.69
C ILE A 27 5.14 14.51 5.81
N GLY A 28 6.47 14.65 5.89
CA GLY A 28 7.12 15.69 6.69
C GLY A 28 7.91 15.16 7.89
N LYS A 29 8.91 15.95 8.30
CA LYS A 29 9.91 15.59 9.33
C LYS A 29 9.29 15.25 10.69
N SER A 30 8.18 15.89 11.07
CA SER A 30 7.47 15.63 12.33
C SER A 30 6.99 14.18 12.47
N TYR A 31 6.85 13.45 11.35
CA TYR A 31 6.46 12.04 11.32
C TYR A 31 7.62 11.08 11.02
N SER A 32 8.87 11.53 11.07
CA SER A 32 10.05 10.70 10.78
C SER A 32 10.13 9.43 11.65
N HIS A 33 9.79 9.53 12.93
CA HIS A 33 9.77 8.41 13.89
C HIS A 33 8.78 7.28 13.50
N VAL A 34 7.79 7.59 12.66
CA VAL A 34 6.73 6.68 12.24
C VAL A 34 7.19 5.75 11.12
N PHE A 35 8.24 6.13 10.39
CA PHE A 35 8.75 5.34 9.28
C PHE A 35 9.85 4.39 9.73
N LYS A 36 9.89 3.21 9.11
CA LYS A 36 11.03 2.28 9.21
C LYS A 36 11.67 2.21 7.83
N LYS A 37 12.96 2.57 7.76
CA LYS A 37 13.78 2.34 6.57
C LYS A 37 14.15 0.86 6.49
N VAL A 38 13.98 0.25 5.33
CA VAL A 38 14.39 -1.12 5.02
C VAL A 38 15.51 -1.02 3.99
N ILE A 39 16.66 -1.61 4.29
CA ILE A 39 17.85 -1.62 3.43
C ILE A 39 18.05 -3.05 2.92
N LEU A 40 18.16 -3.19 1.60
CA LEU A 40 18.42 -4.47 0.93
C LEU A 40 19.93 -4.74 0.85
N PRO A 41 20.36 -6.01 0.69
CA PRO A 41 21.75 -6.35 0.43
C PRO A 41 22.38 -5.62 -0.77
N SER A 42 21.56 -5.23 -1.76
CA SER A 42 21.98 -4.44 -2.92
C SER A 42 22.29 -2.96 -2.61
N GLY A 43 22.15 -2.52 -1.36
CA GLY A 43 22.29 -1.12 -0.94
C GLY A 43 21.04 -0.26 -1.20
N LYS A 44 20.06 -0.77 -1.97
CA LYS A 44 18.79 -0.08 -2.20
C LYS A 44 17.94 -0.05 -0.93
N SER A 45 17.03 0.91 -0.85
CA SER A 45 16.17 1.03 0.32
C SER A 45 14.79 1.59 0.00
N TYR A 46 13.85 1.32 0.89
CA TYR A 46 12.51 1.87 0.88
C TYR A 46 12.03 2.10 2.32
N TYR A 47 10.88 2.73 2.48
CA TYR A 47 10.27 2.96 3.77
C TYR A 47 8.94 2.22 3.90
N VAL A 48 8.62 1.86 5.13
CA VAL A 48 7.30 1.35 5.55
C VAL A 48 6.79 2.14 6.75
N ILE A 49 5.48 2.17 6.94
CA ILE A 49 4.84 2.80 8.10
C ILE A 49 4.82 1.80 9.27
N LYS A 50 5.31 2.22 10.44
CA LYS A 50 5.17 1.45 11.69
C LYS A 50 3.70 1.42 12.12
N HIS A 51 3.24 0.29 12.65
CA HIS A 51 1.89 0.19 13.21
C HIS A 51 1.83 0.84 14.60
N ARG A 52 0.71 1.49 14.93
CA ARG A 52 0.38 1.90 16.30
C ARG A 52 -0.10 0.68 17.09
N GLY A 53 -0.02 0.73 18.43
CA GLY A 53 -0.61 -0.28 19.32
C GLY A 53 -2.04 -0.68 18.90
N GLY A 54 -2.35 -1.98 18.97
CA GLY A 54 -3.62 -2.53 18.48
C GLY A 54 -3.71 -2.73 16.96
N GLY A 55 -2.61 -2.57 16.21
CA GLY A 55 -2.55 -2.91 14.78
C GLY A 55 -3.17 -1.86 13.85
N ARG A 56 -3.44 -0.65 14.36
CA ARG A 56 -3.98 0.49 13.61
C ARG A 56 -2.86 1.27 12.91
N CYS A 57 -3.19 1.89 11.79
CA CYS A 57 -2.31 2.83 11.09
C CYS A 57 -2.02 4.03 12.00
N PHE A 58 -0.77 4.44 12.06
CA PHE A 58 -0.35 5.58 12.87
C PHE A 58 -1.07 6.88 12.49
N PHE A 59 -1.35 7.06 11.20
CA PHE A 59 -2.01 8.26 10.66
C PHE A 59 -3.53 8.25 10.80
N LEU A 60 -4.11 7.26 11.50
CA LEU A 60 -5.54 7.22 11.77
C LEU A 60 -5.88 8.08 12.99
N SER A 61 -6.64 9.16 12.78
CA SER A 61 -7.18 9.98 13.86
C SER A 61 -8.26 9.25 14.66
N SER A 62 -8.56 9.75 15.87
CA SER A 62 -9.65 9.26 16.71
C SER A 62 -11.02 9.34 16.01
N LYS A 63 -11.20 10.32 15.11
CA LYS A 63 -12.41 10.49 14.28
C LYS A 63 -12.46 9.55 13.06
N GLY A 64 -11.53 8.61 12.94
CA GLY A 64 -11.50 7.64 11.84
C GLY A 64 -11.07 8.23 10.50
N ARG A 65 -10.31 9.34 10.49
CA ARG A 65 -9.80 9.99 9.27
C ARG A 65 -8.28 9.90 9.19
N CYS A 66 -7.75 9.77 7.97
CA CYS A 66 -6.32 9.84 7.72
C CYS A 66 -5.83 11.28 7.89
N ILE A 67 -4.88 11.52 8.80
CA ILE A 67 -4.35 12.87 9.06
C ILE A 67 -3.40 13.37 7.98
N ILE A 68 -2.94 12.49 7.08
CA ILE A 68 -2.09 12.81 5.93
C ILE A 68 -2.85 12.66 4.61
N GLN A 69 -4.17 12.91 4.61
CA GLN A 69 -5.04 12.66 3.46
C GLN A 69 -4.50 13.24 2.14
N ASP A 70 -4.00 14.47 2.18
CA ASP A 70 -3.51 15.20 1.00
C ASP A 70 -2.08 14.83 0.60
N ARG A 71 -1.42 14.00 1.41
CA ARG A 71 -0.03 13.55 1.22
C ARG A 71 0.08 12.04 1.35
N LYS A 72 -1.00 11.33 1.01
CA LYS A 72 -1.04 9.88 1.09
C LYS A 72 0.01 9.28 0.15
N PRO A 73 0.72 8.22 0.59
CA PRO A 73 1.57 7.44 -0.29
C PRO A 73 0.78 6.89 -1.48
N LEU A 74 1.45 6.72 -2.62
CA LEU A 74 0.88 6.14 -3.82
C LEU A 74 0.28 4.75 -3.55
N ASP A 75 0.93 3.94 -2.72
CA ASP A 75 0.43 2.61 -2.35
C ASP A 75 -0.88 2.67 -1.55
N CYS A 76 -1.06 3.70 -0.71
CA CYS A 76 -2.31 3.92 0.00
C CYS A 76 -3.43 4.41 -0.94
N LEU A 77 -3.08 5.13 -2.01
CA LEU A 77 -4.02 5.65 -3.00
C LEU A 77 -4.49 4.57 -3.97
N CYS A 78 -3.66 3.57 -4.27
CA CYS A 78 -4.05 2.48 -5.18
C CYS A 78 -4.80 1.33 -4.48
N TYR A 79 -4.76 1.23 -3.14
CA TYR A 79 -5.50 0.18 -2.41
C TYR A 79 -7.02 0.29 -2.66
N PRO A 80 -7.75 -0.82 -2.94
CA PRO A 80 -7.37 -2.23 -2.73
C PRO A 80 -6.65 -2.92 -3.90
N LEU A 81 -6.19 -2.18 -4.91
CA LEU A 81 -5.51 -2.72 -6.07
C LEU A 81 -4.00 -2.75 -5.89
N LYS A 82 -3.36 -3.79 -6.43
CA LYS A 82 -1.90 -3.91 -6.44
C LYS A 82 -1.44 -4.73 -7.63
N TYR A 83 -0.31 -4.38 -8.23
CA TYR A 83 0.36 -5.28 -9.15
C TYR A 83 1.26 -6.22 -8.38
N VAL A 84 1.27 -7.49 -8.76
CA VAL A 84 2.19 -8.49 -8.24
C VAL A 84 2.91 -9.18 -9.39
N TYR A 85 4.17 -9.55 -9.17
CA TYR A 85 4.93 -10.31 -10.13
C TYR A 85 4.54 -11.79 -10.07
N SER A 86 4.21 -12.35 -11.22
CA SER A 86 3.96 -13.78 -11.44
C SER A 86 4.95 -14.32 -12.47
N GLY A 87 5.02 -15.65 -12.63
CA GLY A 87 5.85 -16.27 -13.66
C GLY A 87 5.51 -15.86 -15.10
N ARG A 88 4.33 -15.25 -15.34
CA ARG A 88 3.87 -14.77 -16.65
C ARG A 88 3.97 -13.25 -16.82
N GLY A 89 4.61 -12.55 -15.87
CA GLY A 89 4.67 -11.09 -15.84
C GLY A 89 3.87 -10.48 -14.69
N MET A 90 3.49 -9.21 -14.82
CA MET A 90 2.74 -8.51 -13.78
C MET A 90 1.24 -8.78 -13.91
N GLN A 91 0.61 -9.13 -12.79
CA GLN A 91 -0.84 -9.30 -12.69
C GLN A 91 -1.40 -8.31 -11.67
N LEU A 92 -2.58 -7.76 -11.97
CA LEU A 92 -3.32 -6.91 -11.05
C LEU A 92 -4.12 -7.81 -10.10
N VAL A 93 -4.00 -7.57 -8.80
CA VAL A 93 -4.76 -8.27 -7.75
C VAL A 93 -5.56 -7.26 -6.93
N ILE A 94 -6.70 -7.71 -6.43
CA ILE A 94 -7.61 -6.93 -5.59
C ILE A 94 -7.67 -7.59 -4.21
N ASP A 95 -7.58 -6.78 -3.16
CA ASP A 95 -7.91 -7.24 -1.81
C ASP A 95 -9.44 -7.35 -1.67
N GLU A 96 -9.99 -8.54 -1.91
CA GLU A 96 -11.43 -8.83 -1.74
C GLU A 96 -11.92 -8.61 -0.29
N GLY A 97 -11.02 -8.65 0.69
CA GLY A 97 -11.34 -8.33 2.08
C GLY A 97 -11.59 -6.83 2.30
N CYS A 98 -11.27 -5.99 1.31
CA CYS A 98 -11.56 -4.57 1.37
C CYS A 98 -13.03 -4.29 1.04
N PRO A 99 -13.79 -3.60 1.91
CA PRO A 99 -15.16 -3.19 1.57
C PRO A 99 -15.24 -2.18 0.42
N ALA A 100 -14.13 -1.53 0.04
CA ALA A 100 -14.08 -0.74 -1.18
C ALA A 100 -14.02 -1.63 -2.44
N ALA A 101 -13.57 -2.89 -2.32
CA ALA A 101 -13.48 -3.83 -3.45
C ALA A 101 -14.85 -4.12 -4.09
N ALA A 102 -15.90 -4.23 -3.26
CA ALA A 102 -17.27 -4.45 -3.73
C ALA A 102 -17.88 -3.25 -4.48
N LYS A 103 -17.22 -2.08 -4.43
CA LYS A 103 -17.69 -0.83 -5.03
C LYS A 103 -16.70 -0.27 -6.06
N LEU A 104 -15.77 -1.11 -6.55
CA LEU A 104 -14.85 -0.71 -7.60
C LEU A 104 -15.64 -0.52 -8.89
N ASP A 105 -15.67 0.70 -9.40
CA ASP A 105 -16.10 0.98 -10.77
C ASP A 105 -14.90 1.00 -11.72
N ASN A 106 -15.18 0.98 -13.02
CA ASN A 106 -14.12 1.01 -14.04
C ASN A 106 -13.23 2.24 -13.91
N LYS A 107 -13.80 3.39 -13.53
CA LYS A 107 -13.04 4.63 -13.38
C LYS A 107 -12.00 4.50 -12.27
N PHE A 108 -12.39 3.99 -11.10
CA PHE A 108 -11.50 3.74 -9.98
C PHE A 108 -10.39 2.78 -10.37
N VAL A 109 -10.72 1.69 -11.08
CA VAL A 109 -9.73 0.70 -11.53
C VAL A 109 -8.68 1.36 -12.43
N GLU A 110 -9.08 2.20 -13.38
CA GLU A 110 -8.14 2.90 -14.28
C GLU A 110 -7.28 3.95 -13.54
N ASP A 111 -7.88 4.73 -12.64
CA ASP A 111 -7.15 5.70 -11.81
C ASP A 111 -6.12 4.98 -10.91
N ALA A 112 -6.52 3.85 -10.32
CA ALA A 112 -5.67 3.05 -9.46
C ALA A 112 -4.57 2.31 -10.24
N LYS A 113 -4.85 1.81 -11.45
CA LYS A 113 -3.82 1.25 -12.35
C LYS A 113 -2.76 2.30 -12.67
N THR A 114 -3.20 3.51 -13.04
CA THR A 114 -2.29 4.63 -13.34
C THR A 114 -1.41 4.96 -12.14
N THR A 115 -2.01 5.00 -10.95
CA THR A 115 -1.30 5.25 -9.68
C THR A 115 -0.34 4.12 -9.33
N ALA A 116 -0.74 2.87 -9.49
CA ALA A 116 0.08 1.70 -9.21
C ALA A 116 1.26 1.59 -10.19
N MET A 117 1.09 1.98 -11.46
CA MET A 117 2.20 2.05 -12.41
C MET A 117 3.21 3.14 -12.02
N LYS A 118 2.76 4.30 -11.53
CA LYS A 118 3.66 5.33 -10.97
C LYS A 118 4.42 4.80 -9.76
N LEU A 119 3.72 4.11 -8.85
CA LEU A 119 4.34 3.48 -7.68
C LEU A 119 5.46 2.52 -8.10
N ILE A 120 5.20 1.63 -9.06
CA ILE A 120 6.16 0.61 -9.49
C ILE A 120 7.36 1.24 -10.18
N LYS A 121 7.18 2.35 -10.92
CA LYS A 121 8.31 3.09 -11.50
C LYS A 121 9.24 3.71 -10.45
N ASN A 122 8.76 3.95 -9.22
CA ASN A 122 9.58 4.50 -8.14
C ASN A 122 10.53 3.47 -7.50
N PHE A 123 10.34 2.18 -7.80
CA PHE A 123 11.14 1.11 -7.21
C PHE A 123 11.62 0.17 -8.31
N ASP A 124 12.87 -0.28 -8.21
CA ASP A 124 13.28 -1.39 -9.06
C ASP A 124 12.53 -2.67 -8.68
N LYS A 125 12.50 -3.61 -9.62
CA LYS A 125 11.82 -4.89 -9.47
C LYS A 125 12.21 -5.65 -8.20
N SER A 126 13.50 -5.67 -7.84
CA SER A 126 13.96 -6.44 -6.67
C SER A 126 13.44 -5.83 -5.35
N THR A 127 13.46 -4.50 -5.25
CA THR A 127 12.94 -3.77 -4.09
C THR A 127 11.44 -3.96 -3.92
N TYR A 128 10.68 -3.85 -5.01
CA TYR A 128 9.24 -4.03 -4.98
C TYR A 128 8.84 -5.46 -4.60
N ILE A 129 9.50 -6.47 -5.17
CA ILE A 129 9.27 -7.89 -4.83
C ILE A 129 9.61 -8.15 -3.36
N HIS A 130 10.74 -7.63 -2.87
CA HIS A 130 11.11 -7.75 -1.46
C HIS A 130 10.02 -7.19 -0.55
N TRP A 131 9.49 -6.01 -0.85
CA TRP A 131 8.40 -5.43 -0.08
C TRP A 131 7.12 -6.27 -0.16
N LEU A 132 6.70 -6.72 -1.34
CA LEU A 132 5.52 -7.59 -1.51
C LEU A 132 5.59 -8.81 -0.59
N ASN A 133 6.76 -9.46 -0.57
CA ASN A 133 7.00 -10.67 0.19
C ASN A 133 7.12 -10.46 1.70
N ASN A 134 7.38 -9.24 2.18
CA ASN A 134 7.64 -8.99 3.60
C ASN A 134 6.61 -8.10 4.29
N TYR A 135 5.87 -7.30 3.53
CA TYR A 135 5.03 -6.23 4.09
C TYR A 135 3.65 -6.10 3.43
N ALA A 136 3.36 -6.79 2.32
CA ALA A 136 2.03 -6.80 1.68
C ALA A 136 1.33 -8.15 1.93
N TYR A 137 0.92 -8.41 3.17
CA TYR A 137 0.45 -9.73 3.61
C TYR A 137 -0.79 -10.24 2.86
N TRP A 138 -1.71 -9.35 2.49
CA TRP A 138 -2.90 -9.73 1.72
C TRP A 138 -2.56 -10.25 0.32
N CYS A 139 -1.44 -9.84 -0.27
CA CYS A 139 -1.00 -10.31 -1.60
C CYS A 139 -0.49 -11.75 -1.60
N LYS A 140 -0.20 -12.35 -0.43
CA LYS A 140 0.29 -13.73 -0.32
C LYS A 140 -0.81 -14.79 -0.43
N LYS A 141 -2.07 -14.38 -0.29
CA LYS A 141 -3.25 -15.24 -0.45
C LYS A 141 -4.14 -14.72 -1.57
N PRO A 142 -3.66 -14.64 -2.82
CA PRO A 142 -4.54 -14.28 -3.92
C PRO A 142 -5.55 -15.43 -4.09
N LYS A 143 -6.83 -15.19 -3.80
CA LYS A 143 -7.86 -16.01 -4.44
C LYS A 143 -7.75 -15.70 -5.93
N ARG A 144 -7.45 -16.73 -6.73
CA ARG A 144 -7.26 -16.61 -8.18
C ARG A 144 -8.55 -16.08 -8.79
N PHE A 145 -8.47 -14.97 -9.52
CA PHE A 145 -9.52 -14.58 -10.45
C PHE A 145 -9.38 -15.48 -11.69
N GLY A 146 -10.37 -16.33 -11.91
CA GLY A 146 -10.44 -17.24 -13.05
C GLY A 146 -11.87 -17.78 -13.21
N ALA A 147 -12.52 -17.33 -14.29
CA ALA A 147 -13.79 -17.80 -14.87
C ALA A 147 -15.05 -17.68 -14.00
N ARG A 148 -15.84 -16.62 -14.25
CA ARG A 148 -17.29 -16.73 -14.38
C ARG A 148 -17.69 -16.16 -15.72
#